data_AF-A0A7Y4CLJ5-F1
#
_entry.id   AF-A0A7Y4CLJ5-F1
#
_cell.length_a   1.000
_cell.length_b   1.000
_cell.length_c   1.000
_cell.angle_alpha   90.00
_cell.angle_beta   90.00
_cell.angle_gamma   90.00
#
_symmetry.space_group_name_H-M   'P 1'
#
loop_
_entity.id
_entity.type
_entity.pdbx_description
1 polymer ?
#
loop_
_entity_poly.entity_id
_entity_poly.type
_entity_poly.pdbx_seq_one_letter_code
_entity_poly.pdbx_strand_id
1 'polypeptide(L)'
;MKKNGFTIIELVVVIVILGIIAITAAPRFLNVSTDSHIAAVKGTGAAFKAGVDLAYSKNLTLNGGGPSTNIPIYDDSATGQLDFNEWGYPVQQWPYAEDFPRLDNPEDCISVWGALLIDPPSVSSFNSPTNTDYIAEYIHTDQCRYHYRVVPGISIYYNSMNGDVTVDDEPDS
;
A
#
# COMPACT_ATOMS: atom_id res chain seq x y z
N MET A 1 42.07 40.15 24.80
CA MET A 1 41.54 38.76 24.72
C MET A 1 42.27 38.07 23.58
N LYS A 2 43.07 37.02 23.86
CA LYS A 2 43.82 36.28 22.83
C LYS A 2 42.80 35.39 22.09
N LYS A 3 42.57 35.63 20.80
CA LYS A 3 41.79 34.70 19.97
C LYS A 3 42.71 33.53 19.62
N ASN A 4 42.45 32.35 20.19
CA ASN A 4 43.05 31.11 19.72
C ASN A 4 42.38 30.80 18.37
N GLY A 5 43.06 31.13 17.28
CA GLY A 5 42.62 30.76 15.93
C GLY A 5 42.73 29.26 15.72
N PHE A 6 41.75 28.67 15.05
CA PHE A 6 41.78 27.28 14.59
C PHE A 6 42.99 27.07 13.70
N THR A 7 43.72 25.95 13.87
CA THR A 7 44.86 25.66 12.99
C THR A 7 44.38 25.10 11.66
N ILE A 8 45.08 25.40 10.56
CA ILE A 8 44.71 24.87 9.24
C ILE A 8 44.74 23.34 9.22
N ILE A 9 45.68 22.72 9.95
CA ILE A 9 45.77 21.26 10.02
C ILE A 9 44.55 20.63 10.70
N GLU A 10 43.99 21.30 11.71
CA GLU A 10 42.79 20.84 12.42
C GLU A 10 41.57 20.86 11.50
N LEU A 11 41.45 21.88 10.64
CA LEU A 11 40.42 21.92 9.61
C LEU A 11 40.61 20.81 8.55
N VAL A 12 41.85 20.57 8.11
CA VAL A 12 42.16 19.53 7.10
C VAL A 12 41.86 18.13 7.63
N VAL A 13 42.24 17.83 8.87
CA VAL A 13 41.96 16.51 9.47
C VAL A 13 40.45 16.27 9.60
N VAL A 14 39.66 17.29 9.95
CA VAL A 14 38.21 17.16 10.05
C VAL A 14 37.58 16.82 8.70
N ILE A 15 37.92 17.53 7.62
CA ILE A 15 37.34 17.24 6.30
C ILE A 15 37.77 15.87 5.76
N VAL A 16 38.98 15.41 6.08
CA VAL A 16 39.46 14.07 5.71
C VAL A 16 38.67 12.98 6.44
N ILE A 17 38.46 13.13 7.75
CA ILE A 17 37.65 12.19 8.54
C ILE A 17 36.21 12.16 8.03
N LEU A 18 35.61 13.33 7.80
CA LEU A 18 34.25 13.42 7.24
C LEU A 18 34.16 12.76 5.85
N GLY A 19 35.19 12.89 5.01
CA GLY A 19 35.25 12.24 3.71
C GLY A 19 35.25 10.70 3.80
N ILE A 20 36.04 10.13 4.72
CA ILE A 20 36.10 8.66 4.91
C ILE A 20 34.77 8.11 5.43
N ILE A 21 34.14 8.80 6.40
CA ILE A 21 32.84 8.41 6.95
C ILE A 21 31.76 8.49 5.87
N ALA A 22 31.77 9.55 5.04
CA ALA A 22 30.78 9.71 3.97
C ALA A 22 30.85 8.57 2.93
N ILE A 23 32.05 8.21 2.47
CA ILE A 23 32.24 7.15 1.46
C ILE A 23 31.78 5.79 1.97
N THR A 24 32.02 5.48 3.26
CA THR A 24 31.66 4.19 3.85
C THR A 24 30.19 4.12 4.27
N ALA A 25 29.57 5.23 4.68
CA ALA A 25 28.18 5.27 5.13
C ALA A 25 27.16 5.37 3.99
N ALA A 26 27.48 6.07 2.90
CA ALA A 26 26.56 6.30 1.78
C ALA A 26 25.93 5.02 1.18
N PRO A 27 26.69 3.95 0.81
CA PRO A 27 26.08 2.77 0.21
C PRO A 27 25.16 2.02 1.18
N ARG A 28 25.51 1.98 2.48
CA ARG A 28 24.68 1.32 3.49
C ARG A 28 23.39 2.08 3.76
N PHE A 29 23.43 3.41 3.76
CA PHE A 29 22.25 4.24 3.97
C PHE A 29 21.20 4.03 2.87
N LEU A 30 21.64 3.98 1.60
CA LEU A 30 20.74 3.74 0.45
C LEU A 30 20.02 2.38 0.52
N ASN A 31 20.73 1.32 0.93
CA ASN A 31 20.12 0.00 1.09
C ASN A 31 19.09 -0.02 2.22
N VAL A 32 19.41 0.55 3.38
CA VAL A 32 18.48 0.62 4.53
C VAL A 32 17.21 1.41 4.18
N SER A 33 17.33 2.49 3.40
CA SER A 33 16.15 3.22 2.93
C SER A 33 15.26 2.33 2.07
N THR A 34 15.82 1.59 1.10
CA THR A 34 15.05 0.69 0.23
C THR A 34 14.39 -0.45 1.03
N ASP A 35 15.15 -1.09 1.92
CA ASP A 35 14.64 -2.14 2.81
C ASP A 35 13.49 -1.64 3.70
N SER A 36 13.56 -0.39 4.15
CA SER A 36 12.49 0.22 4.96
C SER A 36 11.19 0.40 4.17
N HIS A 37 11.30 0.76 2.88
CA HIS A 37 10.14 0.85 1.99
C HIS A 37 9.54 -0.53 1.73
N ILE A 38 10.38 -1.54 1.42
CA ILE A 38 9.94 -2.93 1.23
C ILE A 38 9.18 -3.42 2.48
N ALA A 39 9.73 -3.20 3.66
CA ALA A 39 9.10 -3.58 4.92
C ALA A 39 7.76 -2.87 5.15
N ALA A 40 7.67 -1.57 4.81
CA ALA A 40 6.42 -0.82 4.89
C ALA A 40 5.35 -1.38 3.95
N VAL A 41 5.70 -1.66 2.69
CA VAL A 41 4.75 -2.24 1.73
C VAL A 41 4.29 -3.63 2.15
N LYS A 42 5.19 -4.48 2.66
CA LYS A 42 4.82 -5.77 3.25
C LYS A 42 3.82 -5.62 4.40
N GLY A 43 4.04 -4.62 5.26
CA GLY A 43 3.10 -4.27 6.33
C GLY A 43 1.73 -3.85 5.80
N THR A 44 1.70 -2.99 4.79
CA THR A 44 0.45 -2.56 4.12
C THR A 44 -0.27 -3.74 3.45
N GLY A 45 0.45 -4.59 2.71
CA GLY A 45 -0.14 -5.77 2.06
C GLY A 45 -0.70 -6.78 3.08
N ALA A 46 -0.01 -7.00 4.20
CA ALA A 46 -0.51 -7.84 5.29
C ALA A 46 -1.77 -7.24 5.95
N ALA A 47 -1.81 -5.93 6.16
CA ALA A 47 -2.98 -5.24 6.68
C ALA A 47 -4.16 -5.31 5.70
N PHE A 48 -3.89 -5.13 4.41
CA PHE A 48 -4.90 -5.25 3.36
C PHE A 48 -5.47 -6.68 3.31
N LYS A 49 -4.61 -7.70 3.36
CA LYS A 49 -5.06 -9.09 3.46
C LYS A 49 -5.92 -9.36 4.69
N ALA A 50 -5.52 -8.85 5.86
CA ALA A 50 -6.32 -8.97 7.07
C ALA A 50 -7.70 -8.29 6.92
N GLY A 51 -7.76 -7.15 6.22
CA GLY A 51 -9.00 -6.48 5.86
C GLY A 51 -9.88 -7.35 4.96
N VAL A 52 -9.33 -7.92 3.88
CA VAL A 52 -10.04 -8.84 2.97
C VAL A 52 -10.63 -10.02 3.75
N ASP A 53 -9.81 -10.68 4.58
CA ASP A 53 -10.23 -11.86 5.35
C ASP A 53 -11.33 -11.52 6.37
N LEU A 54 -11.24 -10.34 7.01
CA LEU A 54 -12.28 -9.82 7.90
C LEU A 54 -13.58 -9.54 7.14
N ALA A 55 -13.50 -8.85 6.00
CA ALA A 55 -14.65 -8.49 5.19
C ALA A 55 -15.37 -9.75 4.67
N TYR A 56 -14.62 -10.72 4.15
CA TYR A 56 -15.13 -12.03 3.74
C TYR A 56 -15.85 -12.74 4.90
N SER A 57 -15.21 -12.80 6.08
CA SER A 57 -15.80 -13.44 7.27
C SER A 57 -17.10 -12.77 7.70
N LYS A 58 -17.17 -11.44 7.60
CA LYS A 58 -18.35 -10.66 7.93
C LYS A 58 -19.49 -10.92 6.95
N ASN A 59 -19.20 -10.93 5.65
CA ASN A 59 -20.19 -11.27 4.62
C ASN A 59 -20.72 -12.70 4.79
N LEU A 60 -19.83 -13.66 5.07
CA LEU A 60 -20.20 -15.04 5.36
C LEU A 60 -21.16 -15.15 6.56
N THR A 61 -20.89 -14.38 7.62
CA THR A 61 -21.69 -14.44 8.85
C THR A 61 -23.04 -13.74 8.72
N LEU A 62 -23.09 -12.59 8.02
CA LEU A 62 -24.30 -11.77 7.93
C LEU A 62 -25.24 -12.21 6.80
N ASN A 63 -24.70 -12.67 5.68
CA ASN A 63 -25.48 -12.95 4.46
C ASN A 63 -25.33 -14.39 3.96
N GLY A 64 -24.50 -15.22 4.62
CA GLY A 64 -24.22 -16.59 4.17
C GLY A 64 -23.17 -16.68 3.08
N GLY A 65 -22.48 -15.57 2.77
CA GLY A 65 -21.48 -15.47 1.70
C GLY A 65 -22.11 -15.09 0.36
N GLY A 66 -21.33 -15.21 -0.72
CA GLY A 66 -21.78 -14.84 -2.06
C GLY A 66 -22.03 -13.33 -2.24
N PRO A 67 -22.83 -12.95 -3.25
CA PRO A 67 -22.99 -11.56 -3.62
C PRO A 67 -23.86 -10.83 -2.59
N SER A 68 -23.33 -9.72 -2.08
CA SER A 68 -23.96 -8.88 -1.06
C SER A 68 -23.53 -7.44 -1.27
N THR A 69 -24.39 -6.50 -0.93
CA THR A 69 -24.10 -5.07 -1.12
C THR A 69 -24.20 -4.30 0.18
N ASN A 70 -23.46 -3.21 0.30
CA ASN A 70 -23.53 -2.26 1.39
C ASN A 70 -23.28 -2.87 2.79
N ILE A 71 -22.38 -3.84 2.89
CA ILE A 71 -22.09 -4.50 4.16
C ILE A 71 -21.06 -3.65 4.93
N PRO A 72 -21.42 -3.10 6.12
CA PRO A 72 -20.47 -2.33 6.92
C PRO A 72 -19.31 -3.23 7.34
N ILE A 73 -18.06 -2.77 7.34
CA ILE A 73 -16.90 -3.59 7.79
C ILE A 73 -16.46 -3.20 9.21
N TYR A 74 -16.09 -1.95 9.41
CA TYR A 74 -15.54 -1.44 10.67
C TYR A 74 -16.53 -0.64 11.50
N ASP A 75 -17.36 0.18 10.84
CA ASP A 75 -18.41 0.99 11.45
C ASP A 75 -19.67 0.97 10.58
N ASP A 76 -20.76 1.54 11.08
CA ASP A 76 -22.03 1.65 10.35
C ASP A 76 -22.03 2.87 9.39
N SER A 77 -20.87 3.43 9.04
CA SER A 77 -20.75 4.53 8.08
C SER A 77 -20.96 4.02 6.66
N ALA A 78 -21.63 4.82 5.82
CA ALA A 78 -21.76 4.55 4.39
C ALA A 78 -20.40 4.49 3.65
N THR A 79 -19.36 5.14 4.17
CA THR A 79 -18.00 5.12 3.59
C THR A 79 -17.23 3.84 3.93
N GLY A 80 -17.68 3.06 4.90
CA GLY A 80 -17.05 1.80 5.35
C GLY A 80 -17.81 0.55 4.90
N GLN A 81 -18.79 0.72 4.01
CA GLN A 81 -19.58 -0.36 3.44
C GLN A 81 -18.91 -0.93 2.20
N LEU A 82 -18.95 -2.25 2.03
CA LEU A 82 -18.40 -2.94 0.87
C LEU A 82 -19.47 -3.77 0.17
N ASP A 83 -19.31 -3.88 -1.14
CA ASP A 83 -20.00 -4.84 -1.98
C ASP A 83 -19.10 -6.05 -2.22
N PHE A 84 -19.75 -7.19 -2.41
CA PHE A 84 -19.15 -8.50 -2.49
C PHE A 84 -19.63 -9.22 -3.75
N ASN A 85 -18.72 -9.92 -4.42
CA ASN A 85 -19.01 -10.68 -5.63
C ASN A 85 -19.60 -12.08 -5.33
N GLU A 86 -19.79 -12.88 -6.39
CA GLU A 86 -20.32 -14.25 -6.28
C GLU A 86 -19.50 -15.19 -5.38
N TRP A 87 -18.21 -14.91 -5.20
CA TRP A 87 -17.32 -15.68 -4.31
C TRP A 87 -17.31 -15.14 -2.87
N GLY A 88 -18.01 -14.05 -2.60
CA GLY A 88 -18.15 -13.44 -1.29
C GLY A 88 -16.97 -12.57 -0.87
N TYR A 89 -16.12 -12.15 -1.80
CA TYR A 89 -14.98 -11.27 -1.56
C TYR A 89 -15.28 -9.82 -1.95
N PRO A 90 -14.66 -8.84 -1.26
CA PRO A 90 -14.94 -7.43 -1.47
C PRO A 90 -14.48 -6.99 -2.87
N VAL A 91 -15.32 -6.22 -3.55
CA VAL A 91 -15.05 -5.79 -4.93
C VAL A 91 -15.10 -4.29 -5.14
N GLN A 92 -15.92 -3.56 -4.37
CA GLN A 92 -16.01 -2.11 -4.45
C GLN A 92 -16.67 -1.55 -3.18
N GLN A 93 -16.50 -0.25 -2.95
CA GLN A 93 -17.41 0.51 -2.10
C GLN A 93 -18.31 1.35 -3.02
N TRP A 94 -19.58 1.00 -3.08
CA TRP A 94 -20.57 1.69 -3.90
C TRP A 94 -21.88 1.86 -3.13
N PRO A 95 -22.52 3.04 -3.14
CA PRO A 95 -23.70 3.32 -2.31
C PRO A 95 -25.01 2.73 -2.84
N TYR A 96 -25.04 2.23 -4.07
CA TYR A 96 -26.25 1.67 -4.69
C TYR A 96 -26.14 0.15 -4.75
N ALA A 97 -27.21 -0.54 -4.39
CA ALA A 97 -27.24 -2.00 -4.47
C ALA A 97 -27.24 -2.47 -5.93
N GLU A 98 -26.42 -3.50 -6.21
CA GLU A 98 -26.30 -4.17 -7.49
C GLU A 98 -26.43 -5.69 -7.29
N ASP A 99 -27.06 -6.39 -8.25
CA ASP A 99 -27.29 -7.83 -8.12
C ASP A 99 -25.99 -8.65 -8.27
N PHE A 100 -25.01 -8.14 -9.03
CA PHE A 100 -23.74 -8.81 -9.33
C PHE A 100 -22.56 -7.85 -9.28
N PRO A 101 -22.16 -7.37 -8.10
CA PRO A 101 -20.98 -6.52 -7.95
C PRO A 101 -19.72 -7.21 -8.47
N ARG A 102 -18.87 -6.49 -9.19
CA ARG A 102 -17.58 -6.98 -9.70
C ARG A 102 -16.50 -5.94 -9.48
N LEU A 103 -15.25 -6.42 -9.49
CA LEU A 103 -14.09 -5.55 -9.53
C LEU A 103 -13.65 -5.49 -10.99
N ASP A 104 -14.01 -4.42 -11.68
CA ASP A 104 -13.89 -4.33 -13.14
C ASP A 104 -13.24 -3.03 -13.65
N ASN A 105 -12.89 -2.12 -12.75
CA ASN A 105 -12.24 -0.86 -13.10
C ASN A 105 -11.28 -0.35 -11.98
N PRO A 106 -10.44 0.66 -12.28
CA PRO A 106 -9.50 1.20 -11.28
C PRO A 106 -10.15 1.90 -10.08
N GLU A 107 -11.35 2.45 -10.21
CA GLU A 107 -12.06 3.11 -9.11
C GLU A 107 -12.53 2.07 -8.08
N ASP A 108 -12.90 0.87 -8.52
CA ASP A 108 -13.18 -0.26 -7.63
C ASP A 108 -11.95 -0.60 -6.79
N CYS A 109 -10.77 -0.72 -7.43
CA CYS A 109 -9.51 -0.96 -6.74
C CYS A 109 -9.23 0.10 -5.66
N ILE A 110 -9.44 1.38 -5.99
CA ILE A 110 -9.25 2.51 -5.07
C ILE A 110 -10.23 2.43 -3.90
N SER A 111 -11.50 2.14 -4.20
CA SER A 111 -12.56 2.08 -3.21
C SER A 111 -12.38 0.93 -2.22
N VAL A 112 -11.99 -0.26 -2.70
CA VAL A 112 -11.65 -1.41 -1.85
C VAL A 112 -10.45 -1.11 -0.96
N TRP A 113 -9.41 -0.46 -1.49
CA TRP A 113 -8.25 -0.02 -0.72
C TRP A 113 -8.64 0.92 0.42
N GLY A 114 -9.46 1.93 0.12
CA GLY A 114 -9.93 2.89 1.11
C GLY A 114 -10.83 2.28 2.18
N ALA A 115 -11.65 1.29 1.81
CA ALA A 115 -12.61 0.67 2.72
C ALA A 115 -12.02 -0.46 3.59
N LEU A 116 -10.99 -1.16 3.11
CA LEU A 116 -10.38 -2.28 3.84
C LEU A 116 -9.24 -1.88 4.80
N LEU A 117 -8.61 -0.73 4.61
CA LEU A 117 -7.50 -0.30 5.44
C LEU A 117 -7.96 0.75 6.45
N ILE A 118 -7.54 0.59 7.70
CA ILE A 118 -7.72 1.61 8.74
C ILE A 118 -6.55 2.60 8.62
N ASP A 119 -6.84 3.84 8.23
CA ASP A 119 -5.84 4.87 7.88
C ASP A 119 -4.97 4.47 6.65
N PRO A 120 -5.58 4.32 5.47
CA PRO A 120 -4.90 3.87 4.27
C PRO A 120 -3.80 4.84 3.82
N PRO A 121 -2.64 4.35 3.35
CA PRO A 121 -1.75 5.15 2.51
C PRO A 121 -2.52 5.68 1.29
N SER A 122 -2.11 6.84 0.78
CA SER A 122 -2.81 7.47 -0.34
C SER A 122 -2.74 6.60 -1.60
N VAL A 123 -3.89 6.39 -2.26
CA VAL A 123 -4.00 5.61 -3.49
C VAL A 123 -4.71 6.42 -4.58
N SER A 124 -4.28 6.29 -5.82
CA SER A 124 -4.97 6.89 -6.97
C SER A 124 -4.70 6.12 -8.26
N SER A 125 -5.43 6.43 -9.34
CA SER A 125 -5.24 5.81 -10.66
C SER A 125 -4.12 6.48 -11.49
N PHE A 126 -3.38 7.43 -10.92
CA PHE A 126 -2.35 8.19 -11.63
C PHE A 126 -1.12 8.49 -10.77
N ASN A 127 0.03 8.65 -11.41
CA ASN A 127 1.27 8.92 -10.68
C ASN A 127 1.37 10.40 -10.27
N SER A 128 1.05 10.71 -9.00
CA SER A 128 1.26 12.04 -8.40
C SER A 128 2.34 12.02 -7.32
N PRO A 129 3.44 12.79 -7.46
CA PRO A 129 4.54 12.79 -6.49
C PRO A 129 4.17 13.31 -5.10
N THR A 130 3.09 14.09 -4.98
CA THR A 130 2.73 14.76 -3.71
C THR A 130 1.56 14.11 -2.99
N ASN A 131 0.72 13.36 -3.70
CA ASN A 131 -0.59 12.92 -3.18
C ASN A 131 -0.88 11.43 -3.44
N THR A 132 0.11 10.64 -3.84
CA THR A 132 -0.10 9.23 -4.18
C THR A 132 1.06 8.41 -3.66
N ASP A 133 0.80 7.46 -2.78
CA ASP A 133 1.78 6.49 -2.31
C ASP A 133 1.70 5.21 -3.17
N TYR A 134 0.47 4.80 -3.50
CA TYR A 134 0.17 3.64 -4.34
C TYR A 134 -0.63 4.03 -5.57
N ILE A 135 -0.29 3.44 -6.72
CA ILE A 135 -1.03 3.60 -7.97
C ILE A 135 -1.88 2.34 -8.16
N ALA A 136 -3.20 2.51 -8.17
CA ALA A 136 -4.16 1.44 -8.38
C ALA A 136 -4.40 1.22 -9.87
N GLU A 137 -4.27 -0.03 -10.30
CA GLU A 137 -4.49 -0.46 -11.68
C GLU A 137 -5.35 -1.72 -11.69
N TYR A 138 -6.39 -1.70 -12.52
CA TYR A 138 -7.13 -2.90 -12.88
C TYR A 138 -6.35 -3.65 -13.97
N ILE A 139 -5.80 -4.81 -13.63
CA ILE A 139 -4.85 -5.53 -14.50
C ILE A 139 -5.49 -6.66 -15.30
N HIS A 140 -6.46 -7.34 -14.70
CA HIS A 140 -7.20 -8.47 -15.26
C HIS A 140 -8.57 -8.52 -14.58
N THR A 141 -9.48 -9.33 -15.14
CA THR A 141 -10.80 -9.60 -14.54
C THR A 141 -10.69 -9.89 -13.05
N ASP A 142 -11.38 -9.09 -12.24
CA ASP A 142 -11.43 -9.23 -10.78
C ASP A 142 -10.06 -9.11 -10.08
N GLN A 143 -9.08 -8.43 -10.70
CA GLN A 143 -7.72 -8.27 -10.18
C GLN A 143 -7.22 -6.83 -10.18
N CYS A 144 -6.75 -6.39 -9.02
CA CYS A 144 -6.03 -5.13 -8.83
C CYS A 144 -4.54 -5.35 -8.66
N ARG A 145 -3.77 -4.38 -9.15
CA ARG A 145 -2.39 -4.12 -8.74
C ARG A 145 -2.32 -2.75 -8.07
N TYR A 146 -1.67 -2.68 -6.93
CA TYR A 146 -1.32 -1.46 -6.23
C TYR A 146 0.19 -1.28 -6.28
N HIS A 147 0.66 -0.49 -7.24
CA HIS A 147 2.09 -0.24 -7.47
C HIS A 147 2.62 0.81 -6.49
N TYR A 148 3.72 0.52 -5.80
CA TYR A 148 4.31 1.48 -4.87
C TYR A 148 5.13 2.53 -5.62
N ARG A 149 4.76 3.82 -5.50
CA ARG A 149 5.34 4.89 -6.33
C ARG A 149 6.85 5.11 -6.10
N VAL A 150 7.31 4.95 -4.86
CA VAL A 150 8.67 5.38 -4.46
C VAL A 150 9.74 4.39 -4.90
N VAL A 151 9.46 3.10 -4.80
CA VAL A 151 10.39 2.02 -5.18
C VAL A 151 9.73 1.19 -6.27
N PRO A 152 10.17 1.34 -7.54
CA PRO A 152 9.67 0.56 -8.65
C PRO A 152 9.82 -0.95 -8.42
N GLY A 153 9.02 -1.75 -9.13
CA GLY A 153 8.97 -3.22 -8.98
C GLY A 153 8.11 -3.69 -7.81
N ILE A 154 7.98 -2.91 -6.73
CA ILE A 154 7.19 -3.32 -5.56
C ILE A 154 5.70 -3.09 -5.80
N SER A 155 4.88 -4.13 -5.62
CA SER A 155 3.42 -4.05 -5.81
C SER A 155 2.67 -4.97 -4.86
N ILE A 156 1.44 -4.58 -4.51
CA ILE A 156 0.47 -5.46 -3.85
C ILE A 156 -0.55 -5.88 -4.90
N TYR A 157 -0.83 -7.18 -5.01
CA TYR A 157 -1.84 -7.72 -5.90
C TYR A 157 -3.03 -8.21 -5.08
N TYR A 158 -4.23 -7.99 -5.60
CA TYR A 158 -5.47 -8.49 -5.03
C TYR A 158 -6.29 -9.20 -6.10
N ASN A 159 -6.72 -10.42 -5.81
CA ASN A 159 -7.62 -11.19 -6.65
C ASN A 159 -8.94 -11.42 -5.90
N SER A 160 -10.01 -10.75 -6.33
CA SER A 160 -11.32 -10.85 -5.68
C SER A 160 -12.05 -12.15 -6.04
N MET A 161 -11.55 -12.98 -6.95
CA MET A 161 -12.14 -14.31 -7.20
C MET A 161 -11.89 -15.30 -6.05
N ASN A 162 -10.80 -15.12 -5.31
CA ASN A 162 -10.36 -16.04 -4.27
C ASN A 162 -9.83 -15.38 -2.99
N GLY A 163 -9.85 -14.04 -2.92
CA GLY A 163 -9.35 -13.28 -1.79
C GLY A 163 -7.84 -13.31 -1.62
N ASP A 164 -7.10 -13.74 -2.64
CA ASP A 164 -5.65 -13.80 -2.57
C ASP A 164 -5.05 -12.40 -2.60
N VAL A 165 -4.08 -12.18 -1.71
CA VAL A 165 -3.32 -10.94 -1.61
C VAL A 165 -1.86 -11.30 -1.55
N THR A 166 -1.11 -10.90 -2.57
CA THR A 166 0.32 -11.16 -2.68
C THR A 166 1.08 -9.84 -2.75
N VAL A 167 2.30 -9.84 -2.20
CA VAL A 167 3.19 -8.69 -2.25
C VAL A 167 4.40 -9.12 -3.04
N ASP A 168 4.67 -8.40 -4.13
CA ASP A 168 5.93 -8.49 -4.85
C ASP A 168 6.94 -7.60 -4.15
N ASP A 169 7.93 -8.22 -3.52
CA ASP A 169 8.96 -7.59 -2.72
C ASP A 169 10.33 -7.55 -3.40
N GLU A 170 10.41 -7.95 -4.67
CA GLU A 170 11.64 -7.97 -5.45
C GLU A 170 11.65 -6.80 -6.45
N PRO A 171 12.31 -5.67 -6.14
CA PRO A 171 12.29 -4.48 -7.00
C PRO A 171 13.01 -4.66 -8.35
N ASP A 172 13.76 -5.76 -8.53
CA ASP A 172 14.62 -6.04 -9.69
C ASP A 172 14.14 -7.22 -10.57
N SER A 173 12.91 -7.72 -10.34
CA SER A 173 12.34 -8.91 -11.00
C SER A 173 11.60 -8.63 -12.31
#